data_AF-A0A1L3G6K7-F1
#
_entry.id   AF-A0A1L3G6K7-F1
#
_cell.length_a   1.000
_cell.length_b   1.000
_cell.length_c   1.000
_cell.angle_alpha   90.00
_cell.angle_beta   90.00
_cell.angle_gamma   90.00
#
_symmetry.space_group_name_H-M   'P 1'
#
loop_
_entity.id
_entity.type
_entity.pdbx_description
1 polymer ?
#
loop_
_entity_poly.entity_id
_entity_poly.type
_entity_poly.pdbx_seq_one_letter_code
_entity_poly.pdbx_strand_id
1 'polypeptide(L)'
;SVLFRGCEVHQFLGIPFAEPPLDELRFIKPVPKSSWSNTLDVKEWKPHCMQTYLPGFNDGYSFDEDCLFLNVIVTQSTLAAVQNDTTKLRPVMVWIHGGGFLFGSANNAFYDGTALAVMNDVVFVSINYRLGAFGFLHLPESGIPGNMGLWDQLLALKWV
;
A
#
# COMPACT_ATOMS: atom_id res chain seq x y z
N SER A 1 8.73 15.68 -2.75
CA SER A 1 9.42 15.45 -1.48
C SER A 1 8.86 16.36 -0.41
N VAL A 2 9.09 16.03 0.86
CA VAL A 2 8.76 16.83 2.05
C VAL A 2 10.02 17.01 2.91
N LEU A 3 10.06 18.06 3.72
CA LEU A 3 11.16 18.28 4.67
C LEU A 3 10.72 17.86 6.07
N PHE A 4 11.44 16.94 6.69
CA PHE A 4 11.18 16.50 8.07
C PHE A 4 12.46 16.62 8.89
N ARG A 5 12.46 17.48 9.92
CA ARG A 5 13.63 17.76 10.79
C ARG A 5 14.92 18.04 10.01
N GLY A 6 14.83 18.80 8.92
CA GLY A 6 15.97 19.14 8.06
C GLY A 6 16.42 18.04 7.10
N CYS A 7 15.77 16.88 7.10
CA CYS A 7 16.00 15.80 6.14
C CYS A 7 14.97 15.87 5.01
N GLU A 8 15.43 15.83 3.76
CA GLU A 8 14.55 15.68 2.61
C GLU A 8 14.07 14.22 2.49
N VAL A 9 12.75 14.05 2.39
CA VAL A 9 12.07 12.77 2.28
C VAL A 9 11.27 12.72 0.99
N HIS A 10 11.48 11.67 0.21
CA HIS A 10 10.68 11.35 -0.97
C HIS A 10 9.55 10.41 -0.60
N GLN A 11 8.36 10.75 -1.08
CA GLN A 11 7.15 9.99 -0.85
C GLN A 11 6.58 9.64 -2.23
N PHE A 12 6.55 8.35 -2.54
CA PHE A 12 5.89 7.80 -3.72
C PHE A 12 4.57 7.20 -3.25
N LEU A 13 3.49 7.93 -3.46
CA LEU A 13 2.17 7.64 -2.90
C LEU A 13 1.26 7.14 -4.01
N GLY A 14 0.66 5.96 -3.81
CA GLY A 14 -0.29 5.39 -4.77
C GLY A 14 0.33 4.61 -5.92
N ILE A 15 1.36 3.80 -5.66
CA ILE A 15 1.94 2.90 -6.67
C ILE A 15 1.02 1.67 -6.82
N PRO A 16 0.46 1.37 -8.00
CA PRO A 16 -0.38 0.20 -8.20
C PRO A 16 0.48 -1.07 -8.25
N PHE A 17 0.15 -2.06 -7.43
CA PHE A 17 0.82 -3.37 -7.45
C PHE A 17 -0.04 -4.48 -8.07
N ALA A 18 -1.35 -4.23 -8.22
CA ALA A 18 -2.30 -5.14 -8.85
C ALA A 18 -3.15 -4.41 -9.89
N GLU A 19 -3.77 -5.16 -10.79
CA GLU A 19 -4.93 -4.65 -11.53
C GLU A 19 -6.09 -4.34 -10.57
N PRO A 20 -6.93 -3.33 -10.88
CA PRO A 20 -8.09 -3.02 -10.07
C PRO A 20 -8.99 -4.26 -9.90
N PRO A 21 -9.36 -4.68 -8.68
CA PRO A 21 -10.16 -5.88 -8.44
C PRO A 21 -11.66 -5.62 -8.70
N LEU A 22 -11.97 -5.03 -9.85
CA LEU A 22 -13.30 -4.64 -10.30
C LEU A 22 -13.95 -5.74 -11.15
N ASP A 23 -15.27 -5.70 -11.24
CA ASP A 23 -16.06 -6.57 -12.12
C ASP A 23 -15.68 -8.06 -11.99
N GLU A 24 -15.19 -8.68 -13.06
CA GLU A 24 -14.78 -10.10 -13.10
C GLU A 24 -13.54 -10.40 -12.24
N LEU A 25 -12.78 -9.36 -11.85
CA LEU A 25 -11.64 -9.49 -10.93
C LEU A 25 -12.08 -9.40 -9.46
N ARG A 26 -13.35 -9.10 -9.19
CA ARG A 26 -13.89 -9.09 -7.83
C ARG A 26 -13.89 -10.50 -7.25
N PHE A 27 -13.47 -10.63 -5.99
CA PHE A 27 -13.40 -11.89 -5.23
C PHE A 27 -12.42 -12.97 -5.75
N ILE A 28 -11.65 -12.70 -6.80
CA ILE A 28 -10.57 -13.59 -7.24
C ILE A 28 -9.20 -13.05 -6.82
N LYS A 29 -8.17 -13.90 -6.95
CA LYS A 29 -6.80 -13.55 -6.57
C LYS A 29 -6.37 -12.30 -7.34
N PRO A 30 -5.61 -11.39 -6.71
CA PRO A 30 -5.17 -10.19 -7.39
C PRO A 30 -4.29 -10.57 -8.57
N VAL A 31 -4.51 -9.87 -9.67
CA VAL A 31 -3.68 -9.99 -10.88
C VAL A 31 -2.56 -8.96 -10.76
N PRO A 32 -1.28 -9.32 -10.92
CA PRO A 32 -0.17 -8.37 -10.92
C PRO A 32 -0.44 -7.23 -11.91
N LYS A 33 -0.12 -5.99 -11.52
CA LYS A 33 -0.32 -4.85 -12.42
C LYS A 33 0.50 -5.01 -13.70
N SER A 34 -0.14 -4.84 -14.85
CA SER A 34 0.52 -4.88 -16.15
C SER A 34 1.56 -3.77 -16.28
N SER A 35 2.66 -4.05 -16.98
CA SER A 35 3.67 -3.03 -17.27
C SER A 35 3.06 -1.86 -18.05
N TRP A 36 3.51 -0.64 -17.75
CA TRP A 36 3.12 0.58 -18.46
C TRP A 36 4.36 1.27 -19.04
N SER A 37 4.20 2.02 -20.13
CA SER A 37 5.33 2.66 -20.84
C SER A 37 5.63 4.08 -20.37
N ASN A 38 4.64 4.80 -19.85
CA ASN A 38 4.76 6.22 -19.51
C ASN A 38 5.04 6.38 -18.01
N THR A 39 5.80 7.41 -17.62
CA THR A 39 6.00 7.71 -16.20
C THR A 39 4.66 7.91 -15.50
N LEU A 40 4.43 7.16 -14.43
CA LEU A 40 3.23 7.28 -13.60
C LEU A 40 3.46 8.36 -12.53
N ASP A 41 2.49 9.25 -12.35
CA ASP A 41 2.54 10.24 -11.27
C ASP A 41 1.99 9.63 -9.97
N VAL A 42 2.85 9.52 -8.95
CA VAL A 42 2.58 8.87 -7.66
C VAL A 42 2.82 9.83 -6.49
N LYS A 43 2.04 10.92 -6.47
CA LYS A 43 2.16 12.01 -5.48
C LYS A 43 1.04 12.07 -4.47
N GLU A 44 -0.01 11.27 -4.65
CA GLU A 44 -1.24 11.37 -3.87
C GLU A 44 -1.60 10.04 -3.25
N TRP A 45 -2.05 10.10 -1.99
CA TRP A 45 -2.63 8.94 -1.32
C TRP A 45 -3.86 8.45 -2.09
N LYS A 46 -3.92 7.14 -2.32
CA LYS A 46 -5.05 6.50 -2.97
C LYS A 46 -6.16 6.15 -1.97
N PRO A 47 -7.40 5.90 -2.44
CA PRO A 47 -8.53 5.63 -1.55
C PRO A 47 -8.29 4.46 -0.59
N HIS A 48 -9.06 4.44 0.49
CA HIS A 48 -9.21 3.24 1.32
C HIS A 48 -9.87 2.14 0.47
N CYS A 49 -9.55 0.88 0.75
CA CYS A 49 -10.39 -0.21 0.25
C CYS A 49 -11.80 -0.13 0.84
N MET A 50 -12.79 -0.58 0.07
CA MET A 50 -14.18 -0.73 0.54
C MET A 50 -14.24 -1.41 1.92
N GLN A 51 -14.83 -0.71 2.88
CA GLN A 51 -14.92 -1.13 4.28
C GLN A 51 -16.06 -0.41 5.00
N THR A 52 -16.36 -0.84 6.22
CA THR A 52 -17.35 -0.16 7.06
C THR A 52 -16.87 1.22 7.48
N TYR A 53 -17.74 2.23 7.36
CA TYR A 53 -17.48 3.55 7.93
C TYR A 53 -17.53 3.50 9.45
N LEU A 54 -16.48 4.02 10.09
CA LEU A 54 -16.27 4.05 11.52
C LEU A 54 -15.96 5.50 11.95
N PRO A 55 -16.93 6.20 12.56
CA PRO A 55 -16.73 7.55 13.07
C PRO A 55 -15.52 7.63 14.01
N GLY A 56 -14.71 8.67 13.84
CA GLY A 56 -13.44 8.90 14.52
C GLY A 56 -12.23 8.18 13.92
N PHE A 57 -12.43 7.24 12.99
CA PHE A 57 -11.34 6.40 12.46
C PHE A 57 -11.07 6.61 10.97
N ASN A 58 -12.12 6.68 10.15
CA ASN A 58 -11.99 6.87 8.70
C ASN A 58 -12.86 8.02 8.16
N ASP A 59 -13.08 9.04 8.99
CA ASP A 59 -13.75 10.28 8.56
C ASP A 59 -12.96 11.00 7.47
N GLY A 60 -13.67 11.52 6.47
CA GLY A 60 -13.08 12.32 5.40
C GLY A 60 -12.26 11.55 4.38
N TYR A 61 -12.08 10.23 4.55
CA TYR A 61 -11.43 9.38 3.57
C TYR A 61 -12.42 8.86 2.52
N SER A 62 -11.95 8.73 1.28
CA SER A 62 -12.69 8.08 0.21
C SER A 62 -12.50 6.56 0.26
N PHE A 63 -13.50 5.83 -0.20
CA PHE A 63 -13.50 4.37 -0.33
C PHE A 63 -13.66 3.99 -1.80
N ASP A 64 -12.87 3.04 -2.26
CA ASP A 64 -12.94 2.51 -3.62
C ASP A 64 -12.59 1.02 -3.63
N GLU A 65 -13.06 0.27 -4.63
CA GLU A 65 -12.59 -1.08 -4.90
C GLU A 65 -11.24 -1.06 -5.64
N ASP A 66 -10.98 -0.03 -6.46
CA ASP A 66 -9.63 0.25 -6.97
C ASP A 66 -8.78 0.85 -5.85
N CYS A 67 -8.25 -0.03 -5.00
CA CYS A 67 -7.54 0.33 -3.78
C CYS A 67 -6.19 -0.39 -3.60
N LEU A 68 -5.80 -1.28 -4.52
CA LEU A 68 -4.59 -2.12 -4.41
C LEU A 68 -3.32 -1.34 -4.78
N PHE A 69 -3.02 -0.36 -3.93
CA PHE A 69 -1.87 0.51 -4.02
C PHE A 69 -0.96 0.33 -2.81
N LEU A 70 0.32 0.62 -3.02
CA LEU A 70 1.33 0.75 -1.98
C LEU A 70 2.00 2.11 -2.04
N ASN A 71 2.66 2.47 -0.95
CA ASN A 71 3.35 3.73 -0.78
C ASN A 71 4.78 3.46 -0.34
N VAL A 72 5.75 4.22 -0.87
CA VAL A 72 7.16 4.12 -0.50
C VAL A 72 7.64 5.47 0.02
N ILE A 73 8.19 5.48 1.23
CA ILE A 73 8.76 6.67 1.87
C ILE A 73 10.23 6.41 2.16
N VAL A 74 11.09 7.30 1.67
CA VAL A 74 12.55 7.13 1.70
C VAL A 74 13.26 8.47 1.77
N THR A 75 14.40 8.54 2.46
CA THR A 75 15.20 9.76 2.55
C THR A 75 16.00 10.02 1.27
N GLN A 76 16.27 11.29 0.95
CA GLN A 76 17.13 11.67 -0.17
C GLN A 76 18.54 11.07 -0.03
N SER A 77 19.07 10.97 1.18
CA SER A 77 20.38 10.35 1.45
C SER A 77 20.38 8.86 1.05
N THR A 78 19.30 8.13 1.34
CA THR A 78 19.16 6.73 0.96
C THR A 78 19.05 6.58 -0.56
N LEU A 79 18.24 7.41 -1.24
CA LEU A 79 18.15 7.37 -2.70
C LEU A 79 19.50 7.66 -3.39
N ALA A 80 20.23 8.67 -2.92
CA ALA A 80 21.53 9.05 -3.48
C ALA A 80 22.62 7.99 -3.20
N ALA A 81 22.53 7.27 -2.09
CA ALA A 81 23.49 6.25 -1.72
C ALA A 81 23.44 5.02 -2.65
N VAL A 82 22.24 4.55 -3.01
CA VAL A 82 22.06 3.34 -3.84
C VAL A 82 22.54 3.54 -5.28
N GLN A 83 22.50 4.77 -5.80
CA GLN A 83 23.03 5.07 -7.14
C GLN A 83 24.54 4.85 -7.27
N ASN A 84 25.28 4.86 -6.15
CA ASN A 84 26.73 4.87 -6.14
C ASN A 84 27.37 3.67 -5.44
N ASP A 85 26.66 3.01 -4.52
CA ASP A 85 27.24 1.95 -3.68
C ASP A 85 26.17 1.03 -3.07
N THR A 86 26.11 -0.22 -3.54
CA THR A 86 25.16 -1.22 -3.03
C THR A 86 25.46 -1.68 -1.61
N THR A 87 26.62 -1.36 -1.04
CA THR A 87 26.89 -1.61 0.39
C THR A 87 26.11 -0.65 1.30
N LYS A 88 25.48 0.38 0.73
CA LYS A 88 24.67 1.38 1.43
C LYS A 88 23.16 1.13 1.30
N LEU A 89 22.73 -0.08 0.95
CA LEU A 89 21.31 -0.44 1.00
C LEU A 89 20.75 -0.28 2.42
N ARG A 90 19.46 0.05 2.53
CA ARG A 90 18.75 0.18 3.80
C ARG A 90 17.75 -0.95 3.98
N PRO A 91 17.46 -1.36 5.24
CA PRO A 91 16.36 -2.26 5.52
C PRO A 91 15.04 -1.69 4.99
N VAL A 92 14.18 -2.57 4.49
CA VAL A 92 12.82 -2.23 4.07
C VAL A 92 11.86 -2.67 5.17
N MET A 93 11.09 -1.72 5.71
CA MET A 93 10.04 -1.98 6.69
C MET A 93 8.69 -1.94 5.98
N VAL A 94 8.02 -3.08 5.88
CA VAL A 94 6.68 -3.18 5.26
C VAL A 94 5.60 -3.16 6.35
N TRP A 95 4.71 -2.17 6.29
CA TRP A 95 3.58 -1.98 7.18
C TRP A 95 2.29 -2.50 6.55
N ILE A 96 1.66 -3.46 7.23
CA ILE A 96 0.34 -4.00 6.90
C ILE A 96 -0.60 -3.57 8.02
N HIS A 97 -1.56 -2.70 7.70
CA HIS A 97 -2.46 -2.16 8.71
C HIS A 97 -3.38 -3.25 9.31
N GLY A 98 -3.71 -3.08 10.60
CA GLY A 98 -4.72 -3.89 11.29
C GLY A 98 -6.15 -3.47 10.97
N GLY A 99 -7.07 -3.82 11.87
CA GLY A 99 -8.51 -3.51 11.77
C GLY A 99 -9.40 -4.75 11.60
N GLY A 100 -8.94 -5.91 12.10
CA GLY A 100 -9.74 -7.14 12.17
C GLY A 100 -10.20 -7.67 10.81
N PHE A 101 -9.47 -7.33 9.74
CA PHE A 101 -9.86 -7.61 8.34
C PHE A 101 -11.15 -6.90 7.87
N LEU A 102 -11.68 -5.95 8.65
CA LEU A 102 -12.95 -5.26 8.36
C LEU A 102 -12.77 -3.78 8.02
N PHE A 103 -11.71 -3.15 8.53
CA PHE A 103 -11.40 -1.73 8.32
C PHE A 103 -9.88 -1.51 8.38
N GLY A 104 -9.44 -0.28 8.09
CA GLY A 104 -8.02 0.11 8.06
C GLY A 104 -7.57 0.53 6.67
N SER A 105 -6.44 1.24 6.60
CA SER A 105 -5.83 1.66 5.34
C SER A 105 -4.36 2.07 5.54
N ALA A 106 -3.56 1.92 4.49
CA ALA A 106 -2.15 2.32 4.43
C ALA A 106 -1.94 3.84 4.40
N ASN A 107 -2.97 4.60 4.05
CA ASN A 107 -2.96 6.06 3.97
C ASN A 107 -3.56 6.74 5.22
N ASN A 108 -3.88 5.97 6.27
CA ASN A 108 -4.37 6.55 7.51
C ASN A 108 -3.25 7.42 8.12
N ALA A 109 -3.58 8.66 8.50
CA ALA A 109 -2.60 9.64 8.99
C ALA A 109 -1.81 9.15 10.21
N PHE A 110 -2.36 8.23 11.00
CA PHE A 110 -1.65 7.60 12.12
C PHE A 110 -0.45 6.74 11.69
N TYR A 111 -0.36 6.36 10.40
CA TYR A 111 0.65 5.47 9.85
C TYR A 111 1.63 6.15 8.90
N ASP A 112 1.71 7.49 8.91
CA ASP A 112 2.73 8.20 8.12
C ASP A 112 4.15 7.78 8.57
N GLY A 113 4.84 7.05 7.69
CA GLY A 113 6.18 6.51 7.93
C GLY A 113 7.32 7.51 7.84
N THR A 114 7.06 8.79 7.59
CA THR A 114 8.10 9.82 7.41
C THR A 114 9.04 9.91 8.62
N ALA A 115 8.49 9.90 9.83
CA ALA A 115 9.30 9.92 11.04
C ALA A 115 10.15 8.64 11.19
N LEU A 116 9.57 7.47 10.88
CA LEU A 116 10.29 6.19 10.94
C LEU A 116 11.45 6.15 9.94
N ALA A 117 11.22 6.56 8.70
CA ALA A 117 12.23 6.59 7.64
C ALA A 117 13.43 7.49 8.01
N VAL A 118 13.17 8.67 8.58
CA VAL A 118 14.23 9.61 8.98
C VAL A 118 14.95 9.16 10.25
N MET A 119 14.21 8.71 11.27
CA MET A 119 14.81 8.42 12.58
C MET A 119 15.56 7.08 12.63
N ASN A 120 15.20 6.13 11.76
CA ASN A 120 15.78 4.78 11.77
C ASN A 120 16.54 4.43 10.49
N ASP A 121 16.64 5.36 9.53
CA ASP A 121 17.37 5.19 8.27
C ASP A 121 16.90 3.94 7.48
N VAL A 122 15.57 3.86 7.27
CA VAL A 122 14.89 2.74 6.60
C VAL A 122 14.10 3.21 5.39
N VAL A 123 13.84 2.29 4.45
CA VAL A 123 12.77 2.46 3.45
C VAL A 123 11.47 1.98 4.09
N PHE A 124 10.48 2.86 4.21
CA PHE A 124 9.17 2.49 4.74
C PHE A 124 8.20 2.24 3.59
N VAL A 125 7.53 1.09 3.61
CA VAL A 125 6.50 0.72 2.65
C VAL A 125 5.19 0.47 3.39
N SER A 126 4.08 1.04 2.94
CA SER A 126 2.74 0.69 3.44
C SER A 126 1.86 0.20 2.31
N ILE A 127 1.01 -0.81 2.59
CA ILE A 127 0.20 -1.48 1.56
C ILE A 127 -1.28 -1.48 1.94
N ASN A 128 -2.15 -1.25 0.96
CA ASN A 128 -3.56 -1.58 1.07
C ASN A 128 -3.79 -3.05 0.68
N TYR A 129 -4.80 -3.66 1.27
CA TYR A 129 -5.31 -4.98 0.89
C TYR A 129 -6.83 -5.00 1.03
N ARG A 130 -7.54 -5.82 0.24
CA ARG A 130 -9.00 -5.89 0.31
C ARG A 130 -9.47 -6.35 1.69
N LEU A 131 -10.57 -5.76 2.15
CA LEU A 131 -11.17 -5.98 3.48
C LEU A 131 -12.59 -6.53 3.36
N GLY A 132 -13.18 -6.94 4.49
CA GLY A 132 -14.56 -7.41 4.59
C GLY A 132 -14.88 -8.49 3.57
N ALA A 133 -16.07 -8.44 2.98
CA ALA A 133 -16.48 -9.37 1.93
C ALA A 133 -15.57 -9.30 0.69
N PHE A 134 -15.06 -8.12 0.33
CA PHE A 134 -14.20 -7.94 -0.85
C PHE A 134 -12.88 -8.72 -0.73
N GLY A 135 -12.33 -8.83 0.48
CA GLY A 135 -11.09 -9.56 0.75
C GLY A 135 -11.27 -10.99 1.26
N PHE A 136 -12.40 -11.29 1.91
CA PHE A 136 -12.51 -12.49 2.75
C PHE A 136 -13.83 -13.26 2.58
N LEU A 137 -14.67 -12.91 1.59
CA LEU A 137 -15.80 -13.75 1.22
C LEU A 137 -15.31 -15.14 0.83
N HIS A 138 -15.95 -16.18 1.39
CA HIS A 138 -15.65 -17.57 1.11
C HIS A 138 -16.95 -18.26 0.69
N LEU A 139 -17.09 -18.54 -0.60
CA LEU A 139 -18.22 -19.22 -1.23
C LEU A 139 -17.66 -20.21 -2.27
N PRO A 140 -17.09 -21.34 -1.82
CA PRO A 140 -16.40 -22.28 -2.70
C PRO A 140 -17.30 -22.87 -3.77
N GLU A 141 -18.61 -23.03 -3.52
CA GLU A 141 -19.57 -23.52 -4.51
C GLU A 141 -19.72 -22.55 -5.69
N SER A 142 -19.45 -21.26 -5.47
CA SER A 142 -19.46 -20.21 -6.48
C SER A 142 -18.05 -19.90 -7.02
N GLY A 143 -17.05 -20.74 -6.72
CA GLY A 143 -15.67 -20.53 -7.15
C GLY A 143 -14.91 -19.43 -6.41
N ILE A 144 -15.40 -18.99 -5.24
CA ILE A 144 -14.76 -17.96 -4.41
C ILE A 144 -14.06 -18.63 -3.22
N PRO A 145 -12.74 -18.87 -3.28
CA PRO A 145 -12.04 -19.67 -2.27
C PRO A 145 -11.73 -18.89 -0.98
N GLY A 146 -11.93 -17.57 -0.96
CA GLY A 146 -11.62 -16.70 0.19
C GLY A 146 -10.13 -16.37 0.35
N ASN A 147 -9.83 -15.52 1.33
CA ASN A 147 -8.48 -15.00 1.62
C ASN A 147 -7.85 -14.13 0.52
N MET A 148 -8.67 -13.48 -0.31
CA MET A 148 -8.19 -12.55 -1.34
C MET A 148 -7.36 -11.41 -0.76
N GLY A 149 -7.74 -10.88 0.40
CA GLY A 149 -6.94 -9.88 1.12
C GLY A 149 -5.54 -10.38 1.52
N LEU A 150 -5.38 -11.67 1.83
CA LEU A 150 -4.05 -12.25 2.10
C LEU A 150 -3.26 -12.46 0.81
N TRP A 151 -3.92 -12.79 -0.30
CA TRP A 151 -3.27 -12.84 -1.60
C TRP A 151 -2.82 -11.45 -2.07
N ASP A 152 -3.56 -10.39 -1.73
CA ASP A 152 -3.16 -8.99 -1.97
C ASP A 152 -1.88 -8.66 -1.21
N GLN A 153 -1.82 -9.01 0.08
CA GLN A 153 -0.61 -8.83 0.90
C GLN A 153 0.58 -9.59 0.32
N LEU A 154 0.39 -10.85 -0.09
CA LEU A 154 1.45 -11.64 -0.73
C LEU A 154 1.92 -11.01 -2.04
N LEU A 155 1.01 -10.49 -2.86
CA LEU A 155 1.38 -9.85 -4.13
C LEU A 155 2.16 -8.56 -3.89
N ALA A 156 1.73 -7.73 -2.92
CA ALA A 156 2.46 -6.53 -2.55
C ALA A 156 3.85 -6.86 -2.00
N LEU A 157 3.99 -7.92 -1.19
CA LEU A 157 5.29 -8.41 -0.71
C LEU A 157 6.19 -8.99 -1.81
N LYS A 158 5.63 -9.48 -2.92
CA LYS A 158 6.41 -9.88 -4.10
C LYS A 158 6.83 -8.69 -4.96
N TRP A 159 6.11 -7.58 -4.87
CA TRP A 159 6.46 -6.34 -5.55
C TRP A 159 7.64 -5.65 -4.86
N VAL A 160 7.67 -5.68 -3.51
CA VAL A 160 8.77 -5.19 -2.67
C VAL A 160 10.01 -6.06 -2.82
#